data_AF-A0A1I8N8W9-F1
#
_entry.id   AF-A0A1I8N8W9-F1
#
_cell.length_a   1.000
_cell.length_b   1.000
_cell.length_c   1.000
_cell.angle_alpha   90.00
_cell.angle_beta   90.00
_cell.angle_gamma   90.00
#
_symmetry.space_group_name_H-M   'P 1'
#
loop_
_entity.id
_entity.type
_entity.pdbx_description
1 polymer ?
#
loop_
_entity_poly.entity_id
_entity_poly.type
_entity_poly.pdbx_seq_one_letter_code
_entity_poly.pdbx_strand_id
1 'polypeptide(L)'
;MSWGETLNYLTLGNPVSQAVINSASAVLKGSGLKPKQAIQDVVVAPPKLLNLWEIAGNNYHFVRLAGLSGATAVIMGAYGKHYLVKIIDAKEQMESKAVFETANRFHFLHSFALLAMPLARRPVLTGSLMAAGTILFSGPMYYRALTGDRTFIQVATCGGFCLIAAWLSLIF
;
A
#
# COMPACT_ATOMS: atom_id res chain seq x y z
N MET A 1 -8.36 21.82 -4.87
CA MET A 1 -7.88 23.08 -5.47
C MET A 1 -7.31 23.93 -4.34
N SER A 2 -6.01 24.18 -4.40
CA SER A 2 -5.32 25.00 -3.41
C SER A 2 -5.62 26.48 -3.67
N TRP A 3 -5.73 27.30 -2.63
CA TRP A 3 -5.96 28.75 -2.75
C TRP A 3 -4.95 29.44 -3.69
N GLY A 4 -3.72 28.93 -3.80
CA GLY A 4 -2.72 29.42 -4.73
C GLY A 4 -3.06 29.19 -6.21
N GLU A 5 -3.72 28.07 -6.55
CA GLU A 5 -4.12 27.77 -7.93
C GLU A 5 -5.28 28.65 -8.39
N THR A 6 -6.22 28.92 -7.48
CA THR A 6 -7.35 29.83 -7.73
C THR A 6 -6.87 31.25 -7.95
N LEU A 7 -5.90 31.73 -7.16
CA LEU A 7 -5.30 33.05 -7.34
C LEU A 7 -4.58 33.14 -8.69
N ASN A 8 -3.77 32.14 -9.05
CA ASN A 8 -3.06 32.13 -10.32
C ASN A 8 -4.01 32.12 -11.53
N TYR A 9 -5.12 31.38 -11.44
CA TYR A 9 -6.15 31.38 -12.47
C TYR A 9 -6.88 32.71 -12.58
N LEU A 10 -7.21 33.34 -11.44
CA LEU A 10 -7.87 34.65 -11.43
C LEU A 10 -6.98 35.77 -11.94
N THR A 11 -5.68 35.73 -11.66
CA THR A 11 -4.73 36.77 -12.08
C THR A 11 -4.21 36.58 -13.50
N LEU A 12 -3.88 35.34 -13.91
CA LEU A 12 -3.19 35.06 -15.18
C LEU A 12 -3.98 34.16 -16.15
N GLY A 13 -4.90 33.34 -15.64
CA GLY A 13 -5.67 32.38 -16.43
C GLY A 13 -7.00 32.92 -17.00
N ASN A 14 -7.48 34.07 -16.52
CA ASN A 14 -8.76 34.63 -16.97
C ASN A 14 -8.63 35.25 -18.39
N PRO A 15 -9.52 34.91 -19.35
CA PRO A 15 -9.54 35.49 -20.70
C PRO A 15 -9.60 37.03 -20.71
N VAL A 16 -10.19 37.65 -19.68
CA VAL A 16 -10.21 39.11 -19.52
C VAL A 16 -8.82 39.67 -19.20
N SER A 17 -8.05 38.99 -18.35
CA SER A 17 -6.68 39.39 -18.00
C SER A 17 -5.75 39.29 -19.22
N GLN A 18 -5.87 38.19 -19.98
CA GLN A 18 -5.17 37.98 -21.25
C GLN A 18 -5.49 39.09 -22.28
N ALA A 19 -6.76 39.47 -22.42
CA ALA A 19 -7.16 40.56 -23.31
C ALA A 19 -6.56 41.92 -22.90
N VAL A 20 -6.52 42.24 -21.60
CA VAL A 20 -5.93 43.48 -21.08
C VAL A 20 -4.40 43.50 -21.29
N ILE A 21 -3.72 42.39 -21.02
CA ILE A 21 -2.26 42.25 -21.22
C ILE A 21 -1.89 42.37 -22.70
N ASN A 22 -2.67 41.75 -23.58
CA ASN A 22 -2.46 41.83 -25.03
C ASN A 22 -2.71 43.25 -25.57
N SER A 23 -3.71 43.95 -25.04
CA SER A 23 -4.01 45.34 -25.38
C SER A 23 -2.90 46.29 -24.90
N ALA A 24 -2.44 46.13 -23.66
CA ALA A 24 -1.33 46.91 -23.10
C ALA A 24 -0.03 46.68 -23.87
N SER A 25 0.24 45.43 -24.26
CA SER A 25 1.43 45.05 -25.04
C SER A 25 1.38 45.59 -26.48
N ALA A 26 0.19 45.72 -27.08
CA ALA A 26 0.02 46.33 -28.40
C ALA A 26 0.27 47.85 -28.36
N VAL A 27 -0.20 48.54 -27.31
CA VAL A 27 0.05 49.98 -27.11
C VAL A 27 1.54 50.25 -26.83
N LEU A 28 2.19 49.41 -26.04
CA LEU A 28 3.64 49.50 -25.76
C LEU A 28 4.50 49.23 -27.00
N LYS A 29 4.08 48.32 -27.90
CA LYS A 29 4.76 48.11 -29.18
C LYS A 29 4.56 49.29 -30.14
N GLY A 30 3.40 49.95 -30.11
CA GLY A 30 3.11 51.14 -30.91
C GLY A 30 3.93 52.38 -30.51
N SER A 31 4.42 52.45 -29.27
CA SER A 31 5.21 53.57 -28.76
C SER A 31 6.74 53.41 -28.93
N GLY A 32 7.20 52.37 -29.64
CA GLY A 32 8.61 52.20 -30.01
C GLY A 32 9.55 51.79 -28.85
N LEU A 33 9.01 51.55 -27.66
CA LEU A 33 9.76 51.05 -26.50
C LEU A 33 9.92 49.52 -26.62
N LYS A 34 11.12 49.06 -26.96
CA LYS A 34 11.44 47.62 -26.91
C LYS A 34 11.61 47.20 -25.44
N PRO A 35 10.78 46.28 -24.90
CA PRO A 35 10.97 45.79 -23.55
C PRO A 35 12.29 45.01 -23.48
N LYS A 36 13.12 45.35 -22.50
CA LYS A 36 14.37 44.66 -22.18
C LYS A 36 14.01 43.23 -21.76
N GLN A 37 14.38 42.27 -22.62
CA GLN A 37 14.38 40.82 -22.44
C GLN A 37 13.21 40.26 -21.61
N ALA A 38 12.23 39.72 -22.33
CA ALA A 38 11.13 38.94 -21.78
C ALA A 38 11.65 37.99 -20.70
N ILE A 39 11.00 38.04 -19.54
CA ILE A 39 11.06 36.99 -18.51
C ILE A 39 11.01 35.67 -19.27
N GLN A 40 12.09 34.90 -19.17
CA GLN A 40 12.15 33.57 -19.75
C GLN A 40 10.94 32.85 -19.19
N ASP A 41 9.94 32.57 -20.02
CA ASP A 41 8.79 31.77 -19.62
C ASP A 41 9.40 30.49 -19.09
N VAL A 42 9.45 30.35 -17.77
CA VAL A 42 9.83 29.10 -17.13
C VAL A 42 8.69 28.19 -17.52
N VAL A 43 8.88 27.47 -18.63
CA VAL A 43 8.02 26.38 -19.04
C VAL A 43 8.16 25.38 -17.89
N VAL A 44 7.30 25.52 -16.88
CA VAL A 44 7.17 24.57 -15.80
C VAL A 44 6.79 23.29 -16.50
N ALA A 45 7.75 22.39 -16.66
CA ALA A 45 7.51 21.09 -17.23
C ALA A 45 6.30 20.49 -16.49
N PRO A 46 5.32 19.91 -17.20
CA PRO A 46 4.15 19.32 -16.54
C PRO A 46 4.64 18.35 -15.46
N PRO A 47 4.02 18.32 -14.27
CA PRO A 47 4.46 17.43 -13.20
C PRO A 47 4.49 16.01 -13.76
N LYS A 48 5.66 15.36 -13.68
CA LYS A 48 5.83 14.00 -14.16
C LYS A 48 4.83 13.13 -13.41
N LEU A 49 3.87 12.53 -14.11
CA LEU A 49 2.94 11.57 -13.52
C LEU A 49 3.78 10.38 -13.06
N LEU A 50 4.04 10.29 -11.76
CA LEU A 50 4.78 9.18 -11.17
C LEU A 50 3.92 7.93 -11.29
N ASN A 51 4.52 6.88 -11.83
CA ASN A 51 3.86 5.59 -11.89
C ASN A 51 3.75 4.97 -10.48
N LEU A 52 2.74 4.14 -10.22
CA LEU A 52 2.53 3.51 -8.91
C LEU A 52 3.76 2.73 -8.41
N TRP A 53 4.51 2.11 -9.32
CA TRP A 53 5.75 1.40 -8.98
C TRP A 53 6.92 2.34 -8.69
N GLU A 54 6.92 3.55 -9.26
CA GLU A 54 7.90 4.60 -8.93
C GLU A 54 7.61 5.17 -7.53
N ILE A 55 6.33 5.26 -7.14
CA ILE A 55 5.89 5.67 -5.79
C ILE A 55 6.32 4.64 -4.73
N ALA A 56 6.26 3.34 -5.04
CA ALA A 56 6.72 2.29 -4.13
C ALA A 56 8.23 2.37 -3.80
N GLY A 57 9.01 3.08 -4.62
CA GLY A 57 10.41 3.41 -4.37
C GLY A 57 11.30 2.19 -4.13
N ASN A 58 12.33 2.37 -3.29
CA ASN A 58 13.35 1.35 -2.97
C ASN A 58 12.81 0.13 -2.20
N ASN A 59 11.53 0.11 -1.82
CA ASN A 59 10.91 -0.90 -0.95
C ASN A 59 10.10 -1.95 -1.72
N TYR A 60 10.34 -2.10 -3.03
CA TYR A 60 9.62 -3.06 -3.88
C TYR A 60 9.70 -4.52 -3.38
N HIS A 61 10.72 -4.84 -2.57
CA HIS A 61 10.89 -6.16 -1.96
C HIS A 61 9.66 -6.60 -1.16
N PHE A 62 8.97 -5.68 -0.47
CA PHE A 62 7.76 -6.01 0.29
C PHE A 62 6.60 -6.39 -0.61
N VAL A 63 6.48 -5.80 -1.80
CA VAL A 63 5.47 -6.18 -2.80
C VAL A 63 5.72 -7.60 -3.30
N ARG A 64 6.99 -7.98 -3.51
CA ARG A 64 7.34 -9.37 -3.87
C ARG A 64 7.02 -10.35 -2.74
N LEU A 65 7.34 -9.99 -1.49
CA LEU A 65 6.98 -10.80 -0.32
C LEU A 65 5.46 -10.92 -0.16
N ALA A 66 4.70 -9.86 -0.39
CA ALA A 66 3.24 -9.88 -0.40
C ALA A 66 2.69 -10.83 -1.47
N GLY A 67 3.27 -10.82 -2.67
CA GLY A 67 2.91 -11.74 -3.75
C GLY A 67 3.18 -13.20 -3.40
N LEU A 68 4.36 -13.50 -2.83
CA LEU A 68 4.68 -14.85 -2.36
C LEU A 68 3.75 -15.30 -1.23
N SER A 69 3.55 -14.45 -0.23
CA SER A 69 2.66 -14.70 0.91
C SER A 69 1.22 -14.96 0.43
N GLY A 70 0.69 -14.10 -0.45
CA GLY A 70 -0.64 -14.27 -1.04
C GLY A 70 -0.76 -15.56 -1.85
N ALA A 71 0.24 -15.92 -2.65
CA ALA A 71 0.26 -17.18 -3.38
C ALA A 71 0.22 -18.40 -2.43
N THR A 72 1.01 -18.37 -1.35
CA THR A 72 0.97 -19.44 -0.33
C THR A 72 -0.38 -19.49 0.40
N ALA A 73 -1.02 -18.36 0.68
CA ALA A 73 -2.35 -18.32 1.27
C ALA A 73 -3.42 -18.93 0.35
N VAL A 74 -3.33 -18.70 -0.98
CA VAL A 74 -4.23 -19.35 -1.96
C VAL A 74 -4.02 -20.86 -1.97
N ILE A 75 -2.77 -21.32 -2.03
CA ILE A 75 -2.44 -22.76 -2.03
C ILE A 75 -2.96 -23.41 -0.75
N MET A 76 -2.70 -22.81 0.41
CA MET A 76 -3.18 -23.32 1.70
C MET A 76 -4.70 -23.31 1.76
N GLY A 77 -5.38 -22.25 1.32
CA GLY A 77 -6.83 -22.18 1.26
C GLY A 77 -7.46 -23.31 0.43
N ALA A 78 -6.90 -23.58 -0.75
CA ALA A 78 -7.32 -24.70 -1.59
C ALA A 78 -7.05 -26.05 -0.91
N TYR A 79 -5.83 -26.23 -0.37
CA TYR A 79 -5.43 -27.46 0.31
C TYR A 79 -6.33 -27.79 1.51
N GLY A 80 -6.62 -26.81 2.36
CA GLY A 80 -7.42 -27.00 3.56
C GLY A 80 -8.84 -27.46 3.24
N LYS A 81 -9.46 -26.93 2.18
CA LYS A 81 -10.81 -27.35 1.77
C LYS A 81 -10.88 -28.82 1.37
N HIS A 82 -9.84 -29.36 0.74
CA HIS A 82 -9.80 -30.76 0.32
C HIS A 82 -9.32 -31.72 1.41
N TYR A 83 -8.36 -31.30 2.22
CA TYR A 83 -7.76 -32.16 3.24
C TYR A 83 -8.64 -32.28 4.48
N LEU A 84 -9.20 -31.18 4.99
CA LEU A 84 -9.93 -31.19 6.26
C LEU A 84 -11.26 -31.94 6.18
N VAL A 85 -11.82 -32.15 5.00
CA VAL A 85 -13.04 -32.97 4.81
C VAL A 85 -12.78 -34.46 5.04
N LYS A 86 -11.51 -34.91 4.99
CA LYS A 86 -11.13 -36.31 5.20
C LYS A 86 -11.00 -36.70 6.68
N ILE A 87 -11.07 -35.74 7.60
CA ILE A 87 -11.06 -36.01 9.04
C ILE A 87 -12.34 -36.75 9.41
N ILE A 88 -12.20 -37.93 10.03
CA ILE A 88 -13.29 -38.87 10.33
C ILE A 88 -14.13 -38.38 11.52
N ASP A 89 -13.48 -37.87 12.57
CA ASP A 89 -14.19 -37.34 13.74
C ASP A 89 -14.84 -35.99 13.42
N ALA A 90 -16.16 -35.91 13.60
CA ALA A 90 -16.94 -34.74 13.22
C ALA A 90 -16.59 -33.50 14.07
N LYS A 91 -16.25 -33.70 15.35
CA LYS A 91 -15.89 -32.62 16.26
C LYS A 91 -14.50 -32.08 15.94
N GLU A 92 -13.52 -32.95 15.79
CA GLU A 92 -12.16 -32.59 15.38
C GLU A 92 -12.15 -31.93 13.99
N GLN A 93 -12.97 -32.43 13.07
CA GLN A 93 -13.13 -31.82 11.75
C GLN A 93 -13.63 -30.38 11.86
N MET A 94 -14.65 -30.11 12.69
CA MET A 94 -15.21 -28.78 12.85
C MET A 94 -14.21 -27.82 13.49
N GLU A 95 -13.52 -28.24 14.56
CA GLU A 95 -12.47 -27.44 15.21
C GLU A 95 -11.32 -27.14 14.24
N SER A 96 -10.83 -28.14 13.52
CA SER A 96 -9.74 -27.99 12.56
C SER A 96 -10.11 -27.04 11.43
N LYS A 97 -11.34 -27.13 10.90
CA LYS A 97 -11.84 -26.21 9.86
C LYS A 97 -11.87 -24.77 10.36
N ALA A 98 -12.40 -24.53 11.56
CA ALA A 98 -12.46 -23.19 12.14
C ALA A 98 -11.06 -22.58 12.35
N VAL A 99 -10.11 -23.38 12.85
CA VAL A 99 -8.73 -22.94 13.07
C VAL A 99 -8.03 -22.66 11.74
N PHE A 100 -8.16 -23.56 10.76
CA PHE A 100 -7.57 -23.39 9.43
C PHE A 100 -8.10 -22.15 8.72
N GLU A 101 -9.42 -21.94 8.77
CA GLU A 101 -10.05 -20.79 8.14
C GLU A 101 -9.61 -19.47 8.80
N THR A 102 -9.48 -19.47 10.14
CA THR A 102 -8.93 -18.32 10.87
C THR A 102 -7.49 -18.04 10.47
N ALA A 103 -6.64 -19.06 10.41
CA ALA A 103 -5.24 -18.94 9.99
C ALA A 103 -5.13 -18.36 8.57
N ASN A 104 -5.99 -18.84 7.65
CA ASN A 104 -6.03 -18.42 6.26
C ASN A 104 -6.51 -16.99 6.08
N ARG A 105 -7.55 -16.59 6.82
CA ARG A 105 -8.04 -15.20 6.82
C ARG A 105 -6.97 -14.24 7.29
N PHE A 106 -6.28 -14.56 8.39
CA PHE A 106 -5.16 -13.75 8.87
C PHE A 106 -4.00 -13.71 7.88
N HIS A 107 -3.67 -14.84 7.23
CA HIS A 107 -2.61 -14.90 6.23
C HIS A 107 -2.90 -13.96 5.05
N PHE A 108 -4.12 -13.98 4.50
CA PHE A 108 -4.52 -13.07 3.43
C PHE A 108 -4.54 -11.61 3.84
N LEU A 109 -5.16 -11.28 4.98
CA LEU A 109 -5.26 -9.90 5.45
C LEU A 109 -3.88 -9.25 5.59
N HIS A 110 -2.92 -9.97 6.17
CA HIS A 110 -1.57 -9.45 6.34
C HIS A 110 -0.73 -9.52 5.07
N SER A 111 -1.07 -10.39 4.11
CA SER A 111 -0.49 -10.35 2.75
C SER A 111 -0.90 -9.08 2.00
N PHE A 112 -2.16 -8.67 2.11
CA PHE A 112 -2.62 -7.38 1.56
C PHE A 112 -2.02 -6.19 2.31
N ALA A 113 -1.88 -6.29 3.62
CA ALA A 113 -1.15 -5.27 4.38
C ALA A 113 0.31 -5.16 3.90
N LEU A 114 1.00 -6.28 3.69
CA LEU A 114 2.36 -6.33 3.12
C LEU A 114 2.45 -5.64 1.75
N LEU A 115 1.41 -5.80 0.92
CA LEU A 115 1.35 -5.15 -0.40
C LEU A 115 1.33 -3.62 -0.28
N ALA A 116 0.68 -3.09 0.75
CA ALA A 116 0.60 -1.66 1.03
C ALA A 116 1.82 -1.11 1.80
N MET A 117 2.76 -1.95 2.25
CA MET A 117 3.91 -1.51 3.06
C MET A 117 4.78 -0.43 2.44
N PRO A 118 5.01 -0.35 1.11
CA PRO A 118 5.81 0.73 0.53
C PRO A 118 5.26 2.14 0.83
N LEU A 119 3.96 2.26 1.17
CA LEU A 119 3.33 3.53 1.52
C LEU A 119 3.54 3.92 3.00
N ALA A 120 4.04 3.01 3.84
CA ALA A 120 4.28 3.27 5.25
C ALA A 120 5.49 4.20 5.45
N ARG A 121 5.49 4.96 6.55
CA ARG A 121 6.60 5.86 6.90
C ARG A 121 7.89 5.13 7.25
N ARG A 122 7.79 3.92 7.84
CA ARG A 122 8.92 3.04 8.19
C ARG A 122 8.71 1.63 7.60
N PRO A 123 8.80 1.49 6.26
CA PRO A 123 8.38 0.28 5.56
C PRO A 123 9.19 -0.96 5.96
N VAL A 124 10.48 -0.79 6.29
CA VAL A 124 11.34 -1.91 6.71
C VAL A 124 10.93 -2.46 8.07
N LEU A 125 10.67 -1.60 9.05
CA LEU A 125 10.26 -2.01 10.39
C LEU A 125 8.87 -2.64 10.37
N THR A 126 7.89 -1.93 9.80
CA THR A 126 6.51 -2.41 9.74
C THR A 126 6.40 -3.65 8.88
N GLY A 127 7.05 -3.68 7.71
CA GLY A 127 7.00 -4.81 6.79
C GLY A 127 7.68 -6.06 7.35
N SER A 128 8.79 -5.93 8.07
CA SER A 128 9.45 -7.08 8.71
C SER A 128 8.61 -7.66 9.86
N LEU A 129 8.05 -6.81 10.73
CA LEU A 129 7.11 -7.24 11.78
C LEU A 129 5.87 -7.91 11.19
N MET A 130 5.34 -7.36 10.09
CA MET A 130 4.17 -7.89 9.39
C MET A 130 4.46 -9.27 8.80
N ALA A 131 5.57 -9.43 8.08
CA ALA A 131 5.96 -10.71 7.48
C ALA A 131 6.26 -11.76 8.55
N ALA A 132 7.07 -11.42 9.55
CA ALA A 132 7.41 -12.34 10.64
C ALA A 132 6.17 -12.73 11.44
N GLY A 133 5.32 -11.77 11.80
CA GLY A 133 4.08 -12.02 12.52
C GLY A 133 3.11 -12.92 11.75
N THR A 134 3.00 -12.73 10.43
CA THR A 134 2.16 -13.57 9.56
C THR A 134 2.63 -15.02 9.57
N ILE A 135 3.94 -15.25 9.41
CA ILE A 135 4.52 -16.60 9.40
C ILE A 135 4.36 -17.26 10.78
N LEU A 136 4.70 -16.55 11.85
CA LEU A 136 4.63 -17.05 13.23
C LEU A 136 3.19 -17.29 13.72
N PHE A 137 2.22 -16.54 13.21
CA PHE A 137 0.80 -16.74 13.55
C PHE A 137 0.17 -17.83 12.67
N SER A 138 0.19 -17.66 11.35
CA SER A 138 -0.53 -18.54 10.42
C SER A 138 0.15 -19.90 10.28
N GLY A 139 1.48 -19.99 10.31
CA GLY A 139 2.22 -21.26 10.17
C GLY A 139 1.84 -22.29 11.24
N PRO A 140 2.03 -22.00 12.54
CA PRO A 140 1.62 -22.89 13.63
C PRO A 140 0.12 -23.20 13.65
N MET A 141 -0.73 -22.25 13.26
CA MET A 141 -2.18 -22.46 13.22
C MET A 141 -2.59 -23.41 12.09
N TYR A 142 -1.94 -23.34 10.91
CA TYR A 142 -2.13 -24.34 9.86
C TYR A 142 -1.62 -25.72 10.31
N TYR A 143 -0.47 -25.78 10.97
CA TYR A 143 0.07 -27.03 11.50
C TYR A 143 -0.91 -27.68 12.49
N ARG A 144 -1.41 -26.90 13.46
CA ARG A 144 -2.44 -27.35 14.41
C ARG A 144 -3.69 -27.86 13.70
N ALA A 145 -4.15 -27.17 12.67
CA ALA A 145 -5.35 -27.56 11.95
C ALA A 145 -5.17 -28.83 11.08
N LEU A 146 -3.94 -29.20 10.73
CA LEU A 146 -3.65 -30.39 9.93
C LEU A 146 -3.27 -31.61 10.78
N THR A 147 -2.57 -31.40 11.90
CA THR A 147 -2.03 -32.46 12.77
C THR A 147 -2.84 -32.63 14.05
N GLY A 148 -3.69 -31.67 14.42
CA GLY A 148 -4.40 -31.66 15.71
C GLY A 148 -3.53 -31.28 16.91
N ASP A 149 -2.21 -31.24 16.73
CA ASP A 149 -1.23 -30.94 17.78
C ASP A 149 -1.29 -29.46 18.22
N ARG A 150 -1.29 -29.27 19.54
CA ARG A 150 -1.43 -27.98 20.24
C ARG A 150 -0.10 -27.44 20.76
N THR A 151 1.01 -28.12 20.51
CA THR A 151 2.34 -27.77 21.05
C THR A 151 2.80 -26.36 20.64
N PHE A 152 2.49 -25.91 19.42
CA PHE A 152 2.98 -24.63 18.89
C PHE A 152 2.06 -23.42 19.16
N ILE A 153 1.07 -23.54 20.06
CA ILE A 153 0.14 -22.44 20.35
C ILE A 153 0.88 -21.19 20.88
N GLN A 154 1.90 -21.35 21.71
CA GLN A 154 2.67 -20.22 22.26
C GLN A 154 3.36 -19.39 21.16
N VAL A 155 3.84 -20.06 20.11
CA VAL A 155 4.46 -19.41 18.95
C VAL A 155 3.42 -18.59 18.18
N ALA A 156 2.21 -19.14 18.00
CA ALA A 156 1.11 -18.40 17.37
C ALA A 156 0.76 -17.13 18.16
N THR A 157 0.72 -17.19 19.50
CA THR A 157 0.45 -16.03 20.34
C THR A 157 1.54 -14.96 20.19
N CYS A 158 2.81 -15.36 20.15
CA CYS A 158 3.93 -14.45 19.89
C CYS A 158 3.81 -13.78 18.51
N GLY A 159 3.43 -14.54 17.48
CA GLY A 159 3.11 -14.02 16.15
C GLY A 159 1.98 -12.99 16.19
N GLY A 160 0.93 -13.24 16.97
CA GLY A 160 -0.17 -12.29 17.20
C GLY A 160 0.31 -10.95 17.80
N PHE A 161 1.19 -10.99 18.80
CA PHE A 161 1.79 -9.78 19.36
C PHE A 161 2.66 -9.04 18.33
N CYS A 162 3.43 -9.76 17.50
CA CYS A 162 4.16 -9.14 16.39
C CYS A 162 3.24 -8.44 15.39
N LEU A 163 2.10 -9.04 15.05
CA LEU A 163 1.12 -8.45 14.16
C LEU A 163 0.50 -7.18 14.77
N ILE A 164 0.17 -7.19 16.07
CA ILE A 164 -0.31 -6.00 16.79
C ILE A 164 0.76 -4.90 16.74
N ALA A 165 2.01 -5.22 17.04
CA ALA A 165 3.12 -4.27 16.97
C ALA A 165 3.33 -3.72 15.55
N ALA A 166 3.16 -4.56 14.51
CA ALA A 166 3.23 -4.13 13.12
C ALA A 166 2.16 -3.08 12.82
N TRP A 167 0.89 -3.35 13.18
CA TRP A 167 -0.20 -2.39 12.98
C TRP A 167 0.00 -1.10 13.77
N LEU A 168 0.47 -1.17 15.02
CA LEU A 168 0.77 0.02 15.83
C LEU A 168 1.93 0.83 15.26
N SER A 169 2.92 0.17 14.65
CA SER A 169 4.06 0.87 14.03
C SER A 169 3.66 1.76 12.85
N LEU A 170 2.50 1.54 12.24
CA LEU A 170 1.97 2.41 11.17
C LEU A 170 1.58 3.80 11.66
N ILE A 171 1.38 3.98 12.97
CA ILE A 171 0.99 5.27 13.56
C ILE A 171 2.15 6.28 13.52
N PHE A 172 3.41 5.81 13.50
CA PHE A 172 4.60 6.64 13.75
C PHE A 172 5.49 6.83 12.52
#